data_AF-A0A9W7D5V7-F1
#
_entry.id   AF-A0A9W7D5V7-F1
#
_cell.length_a   1.000
_cell.length_b   1.000
_cell.length_c   1.000
_cell.angle_alpha   90.00
_cell.angle_beta   90.00
_cell.angle_gamma   90.00
#
_symmetry.space_group_name_H-M   'P 1'
#
loop_
_entity.id
_entity.type
_entity.pdbx_description
1 polymer ?
#
loop_
_entity_poly.entity_id
_entity_poly.type
_entity_poly.pdbx_seq_one_letter_code
_entity_poly.pdbx_strand_id
1 'polypeptide(L)'
;MVVYMQIKQNVPLRSFYGHKAGPYSQPRAAWHPSEKYVISNNEDSGAVYLWSIASERIVETFDAHEALVRDLVCPSTVSPSGAPMLITVSYDKRLKVWDLPLTKASFEQL
;
A
#
# COMPACT_ATOMS: atom_id res chain seq x y z
N MET A 1 2.31 -25.88 -12.55
CA MET A 1 3.59 -25.69 -11.82
C MET A 1 3.25 -25.02 -10.50
N VAL A 2 3.36 -25.73 -9.38
CA VAL A 2 3.12 -25.17 -8.04
C VAL A 2 4.47 -25.12 -7.34
N VAL A 3 4.92 -23.93 -6.98
CA VAL A 3 6.17 -23.72 -6.24
C VAL A 3 5.82 -23.64 -4.77
N TYR A 4 6.31 -24.59 -3.97
CA TYR A 4 6.27 -24.49 -2.51
C TYR A 4 7.50 -23.73 -2.04
N MET A 5 7.30 -22.66 -1.27
CA MET A 5 8.38 -21.93 -0.62
C MET A 5 8.46 -22.35 0.84
N GLN A 6 9.62 -22.85 1.27
CA GLN A 6 9.84 -23.26 2.66
C GLN A 6 10.08 -22.01 3.52
N ILE A 7 9.10 -21.66 4.36
CA ILE A 7 9.26 -20.63 5.38
C ILE A 7 10.24 -21.19 6.42
N LYS A 8 11.47 -20.66 6.48
CA LYS A 8 12.55 -21.22 7.31
C LYS A 8 12.21 -21.24 8.81
N GLN A 9 11.35 -20.34 9.27
CA GLN A 9 10.90 -20.21 10.66
C GLN A 9 9.47 -19.67 10.68
N ASN A 10 8.60 -20.20 11.54
CA ASN A 10 7.24 -19.68 11.76
C ASN A 10 7.24 -18.42 12.65
N VAL A 11 8.21 -17.53 12.40
CA VAL A 11 8.37 -16.25 13.08
C VAL A 11 8.12 -15.17 12.03
N PRO A 12 7.18 -14.25 12.25
CA PRO A 12 6.96 -13.17 11.31
C PRO A 12 8.24 -12.33 11.22
N LEU A 13 8.67 -12.01 9.99
CA LEU A 13 9.90 -11.22 9.78
C LEU A 13 9.75 -9.82 10.37
N ARG A 14 8.58 -9.19 10.15
CA ARG A 14 8.19 -7.88 10.69
C ARG A 14 6.68 -7.84 10.91
N SER A 15 6.24 -7.03 11.87
CA SER A 15 4.83 -6.77 12.13
C SER A 15 4.59 -5.27 12.14
N PHE A 16 3.75 -4.80 11.23
CA PHE A 16 3.33 -3.40 11.18
C PHE A 16 2.06 -3.24 12.02
N TYR A 17 2.08 -2.29 12.97
CA TYR A 17 0.96 -2.04 13.88
C TYR A 17 0.29 -0.70 13.53
N GLY A 18 -1.03 -0.63 13.70
CA GLY A 18 -1.81 0.59 13.45
C GLY A 18 -2.92 0.44 12.41
N HIS A 19 -2.94 -0.68 11.68
CA HIS A 19 -4.07 -1.03 10.84
C HIS A 19 -5.30 -1.33 11.73
N LYS A 20 -6.38 -0.58 11.53
CA LYS A 20 -7.65 -0.80 12.22
C LYS A 20 -8.53 -1.63 11.31
N ALA A 21 -8.91 -2.80 11.79
CA ALA A 21 -9.73 -3.73 11.03
C ALA A 21 -10.86 -4.34 11.85
N GLY A 22 -12.02 -4.53 11.20
CA GLY A 22 -13.13 -5.27 11.76
C GLY A 22 -12.86 -6.79 11.77
N PRO A 23 -13.56 -7.58 12.61
CA PRO A 23 -13.34 -9.02 12.76
C PRO A 23 -13.60 -9.84 11.48
N TYR A 24 -14.33 -9.29 10.51
CA TYR A 24 -14.64 -9.93 9.23
C TYR A 24 -13.93 -9.28 8.06
N SER A 25 -13.03 -8.34 8.32
CA SER A 25 -12.44 -7.60 7.25
C SER A 25 -11.23 -8.30 6.66
N GLN A 26 -11.01 -8.02 5.38
CA GLN A 26 -9.89 -8.57 4.63
C GLN A 26 -9.04 -7.40 4.14
N PRO A 27 -8.07 -6.94 4.94
CA PRO A 27 -7.18 -5.88 4.49
C PRO A 27 -6.45 -6.32 3.24
N ARG A 28 -6.26 -5.37 2.34
CA ARG A 28 -5.55 -5.53 1.08
C ARG A 28 -4.24 -4.77 1.20
N ALA A 29 -3.17 -5.42 0.77
CA ALA A 29 -1.86 -4.83 0.72
C ALA A 29 -1.17 -5.18 -0.61
N ALA A 30 -0.41 -4.25 -1.15
CA ALA A 30 0.43 -4.44 -2.31
C ALA A 30 1.84 -3.94 -2.04
N TRP A 31 2.79 -4.60 -2.70
CA TRP A 31 4.17 -4.15 -2.72
C TRP A 31 4.32 -2.95 -3.64
N HIS A 32 5.05 -1.93 -3.18
CA HIS A 32 5.56 -0.94 -4.09
C HIS A 32 6.70 -1.56 -4.91
N PRO A 33 6.82 -1.29 -6.22
CA PRO A 33 7.86 -1.86 -7.09
C PRO A 33 9.30 -1.60 -6.63
N SER A 34 9.53 -0.60 -5.77
CA SER A 34 10.84 -0.34 -5.19
C SER A 34 11.21 -1.25 -4.01
N GLU A 35 10.29 -2.10 -3.55
CA GLU A 35 10.46 -3.02 -2.41
C GLU A 35 10.81 -2.35 -1.06
N LYS A 36 10.71 -1.02 -1.00
CA LYS A 36 10.96 -0.21 0.22
C LYS A 36 9.68 0.11 0.97
N TYR A 37 8.55 -0.01 0.28
CA TYR A 37 7.25 0.38 0.78
C TYR A 37 6.21 -0.70 0.56
N VAL A 38 5.25 -0.76 1.48
CA VAL A 38 4.02 -1.55 1.36
C VAL A 38 2.86 -0.57 1.36
N ILE A 39 1.89 -0.80 0.50
CA ILE A 39 0.67 0.01 0.41
C ILE A 39 -0.46 -0.84 0.99
N SER A 40 -1.31 -0.28 1.85
CA SER A 40 -2.48 -0.98 2.37
C SER A 40 -3.73 -0.09 2.38
N ASN A 41 -4.92 -0.68 2.33
CA ASN A 41 -6.16 0.07 2.55
C ASN A 41 -6.38 0.38 4.03
N ASN A 42 -7.13 1.44 4.31
CA ASN A 42 -7.82 1.64 5.57
C ASN A 42 -9.23 1.02 5.48
N GLU A 43 -9.76 0.56 6.62
CA GLU A 43 -11.09 -0.04 6.72
C GLU A 43 -12.08 0.81 7.52
N ASP A 44 -11.60 1.84 8.21
CA ASP A 44 -12.46 2.85 8.83
C ASP A 44 -12.84 3.96 7.82
N SER A 45 -12.02 4.15 6.78
CA SER A 45 -12.24 5.18 5.74
C SER A 45 -11.75 4.72 4.37
N GLY A 46 -12.05 5.49 3.32
CA GLY A 46 -11.48 5.27 1.99
C GLY A 46 -10.01 5.70 1.84
N ALA A 47 -9.28 5.83 2.95
CA ALA A 47 -7.86 6.17 2.95
C ALA A 47 -6.98 4.98 2.57
N VAL A 48 -5.78 5.29 2.12
CA VAL A 48 -4.71 4.33 1.82
C VAL A 48 -3.46 4.73 2.60
N TYR A 49 -2.77 3.75 3.15
CA TYR A 49 -1.56 3.91 3.94
C TYR A 49 -0.34 3.45 3.14
N LEU A 50 0.73 4.24 3.21
CA LEU A 50 2.04 3.88 2.72
C LEU A 50 2.95 3.59 3.91
N TRP A 51 3.43 2.36 4.00
CA TRP A 51 4.30 1.86 5.05
C TRP A 51 5.73 1.81 4.56
N SER A 52 6.68 2.33 5.33
CA SER A 52 8.11 2.10 5.08
C SER A 52 8.59 0.86 5.81
N ILE A 53 9.26 -0.03 5.09
CA ILE A 53 9.79 -1.28 5.64
C ILE A 53 11.00 -1.02 6.53
N ALA A 54 11.77 0.03 6.24
CA ALA A 54 12.95 0.38 7.01
C ALA A 54 12.59 0.94 8.40
N SER A 55 11.53 1.75 8.48
CA SER A 55 11.11 2.40 9.72
C SER A 55 9.96 1.70 10.44
N GLU A 56 9.32 0.72 9.79
CA GLU A 56 8.15 -0.03 10.30
C GLU A 56 6.95 0.88 10.64
N ARG A 57 6.83 2.01 9.95
CA ARG A 57 5.82 3.03 10.21
C ARG A 57 5.10 3.46 8.94
N ILE A 58 3.88 3.97 9.13
CA ILE A 58 3.17 4.73 8.10
C ILE A 58 3.96 6.01 7.84
N VAL A 59 4.42 6.18 6.61
CA VAL A 59 5.13 7.40 6.15
C VAL A 59 4.19 8.35 5.43
N GLU A 60 3.09 7.85 4.88
CA GLU A 60 2.11 8.67 4.18
C GLU A 60 0.71 8.07 4.31
N THR A 61 -0.29 8.95 4.32
CA THR A 61 -1.72 8.59 4.31
C THR A 61 -2.43 9.57 3.40
N PHE A 62 -3.25 9.06 2.50
CA PHE A 62 -4.06 9.90 1.63
C PHE A 62 -5.45 9.32 1.44
N ASP A 63 -6.44 10.23 1.32
CA ASP A 63 -7.84 9.87 1.10
C ASP A 63 -8.08 9.51 -0.38
N ALA A 64 -7.92 8.22 -0.68
CA ALA A 64 -8.09 7.74 -2.04
C ALA A 64 -9.58 7.79 -2.46
N HIS A 65 -10.50 7.40 -1.58
CA HIS A 65 -11.91 7.22 -1.91
C HIS A 65 -12.85 7.77 -0.82
N GLU A 66 -14.10 8.02 -1.20
CA GLU A 66 -15.16 8.48 -0.29
C GLU A 66 -15.77 7.32 0.51
N ALA A 67 -15.50 6.07 0.11
CA ALA A 67 -15.92 4.85 0.78
C ALA A 67 -14.78 3.83 0.84
N LEU A 68 -14.99 2.72 1.55
CA LEU A 68 -13.95 1.73 1.80
C LEU A 68 -13.33 1.18 0.52
N VAL A 69 -11.99 1.12 0.52
CA VAL A 69 -11.21 0.52 -0.57
C VAL A 69 -11.32 -0.99 -0.47
N ARG A 70 -11.78 -1.63 -1.55
CA ARG A 70 -12.00 -3.07 -1.65
C ARG A 70 -10.79 -3.83 -2.13
N ASP A 71 -10.00 -3.19 -2.98
CA ASP A 71 -8.79 -3.78 -3.55
C ASP A 71 -7.83 -2.69 -4.01
N LEU A 72 -6.55 -3.05 -4.06
CA LEU A 72 -5.49 -2.19 -4.54
C LEU A 72 -4.37 -3.01 -5.18
N VAL A 73 -3.75 -2.44 -6.21
CA VAL A 73 -2.61 -3.05 -6.88
C VAL A 73 -1.62 -1.98 -7.31
N CYS A 74 -0.33 -2.25 -7.09
CA CYS A 74 0.76 -1.40 -7.52
C CYS A 74 1.64 -2.21 -8.48
N PRO A 75 1.28 -2.28 -9.78
CA PRO A 75 2.10 -3.01 -10.74
C PRO A 75 3.44 -2.30 -10.96
N SER A 76 4.43 -3.02 -11.48
CA SER A 76 5.70 -2.43 -11.94
C SER A 76 5.53 -1.53 -13.17
N THR A 77 4.29 -1.28 -13.61
CA THR A 77 3.98 -0.35 -14.68
C THR A 77 4.20 1.08 -14.21
N VAL A 78 4.84 1.85 -15.08
CA VAL A 78 5.21 3.23 -14.81
C VAL A 78 4.26 4.13 -15.60
N SER A 79 3.83 5.23 -14.97
CA SER A 79 3.01 6.24 -15.61
C SER A 79 3.84 7.06 -16.62
N PRO A 80 3.19 7.91 -17.44
CA PRO A 80 3.91 8.83 -18.33
C PRO A 80 4.89 9.77 -17.60
N SER A 81 4.70 10.01 -16.30
CA SER A 81 5.57 10.85 -15.48
C SER A 81 6.83 10.11 -14.99
N GLY A 82 6.95 8.80 -15.23
CA GLY A 82 8.05 7.99 -14.73
C GLY A 82 7.82 7.45 -13.30
N ALA A 83 6.64 7.70 -12.72
CA ALA A 83 6.27 7.22 -11.38
C ALA A 83 5.57 5.85 -11.41
N PRO A 84 5.80 4.97 -10.42
CA PRO A 84 4.99 3.78 -10.21
C PRO A 84 3.50 4.11 -10.10
N MET A 85 2.66 3.29 -10.73
CA MET A 85 1.21 3.47 -10.68
C MET A 85 0.59 2.68 -9.53
N LEU A 86 -0.42 3.25 -8.89
CA LEU A 86 -1.29 2.56 -7.95
C LEU A 86 -2.73 2.62 -8.47
N ILE A 87 -3.39 1.47 -8.49
CA ILE A 87 -4.79 1.35 -8.87
C ILE A 87 -5.58 0.95 -7.63
N THR A 88 -6.66 1.68 -7.35
CA THR A 88 -7.55 1.43 -6.21
C THR A 88 -8.99 1.31 -6.67
N VAL A 89 -9.75 0.43 -6.04
CA VAL A 89 -11.20 0.26 -6.27
C VAL A 89 -11.97 0.31 -4.97
N SER A 90 -13.13 0.97 -4.96
CA SER A 90 -13.90 1.24 -3.74
C SER A 90 -15.40 0.99 -3.91
N TYR A 91 -16.10 0.92 -2.78
CA TYR A 91 -17.57 0.94 -2.72
C TYR A 91 -18.18 2.26 -3.19
N ASP A 92 -17.39 3.32 -3.41
CA ASP A 92 -17.83 4.59 -3.98
C ASP A 92 -18.16 4.51 -5.48
N LYS A 93 -18.10 3.30 -6.05
CA LYS A 93 -18.34 2.97 -7.47
C LYS A 93 -17.30 3.59 -8.41
N ARG A 94 -16.11 3.95 -7.90
CA ARG A 94 -15.01 4.49 -8.68
C ARG A 94 -13.79 3.56 -8.61
N LEU A 95 -13.11 3.49 -9.76
CA LEU A 95 -11.74 3.04 -9.87
C LEU A 95 -10.88 4.30 -10.03
N LYS A 96 -9.82 4.41 -9.24
CA LYS A 96 -8.87 5.53 -9.34
C LYS A 96 -7.47 5.00 -9.63
N VAL A 97 -6.73 5.80 -10.37
CA VAL A 97 -5.35 5.53 -10.75
C VAL A 97 -4.51 6.69 -10.24
N TRP A 98 -3.45 6.36 -9.53
CA TRP A 98 -2.58 7.31 -8.86
C TRP A 98 -1.17 7.15 -9.39
N ASP A 99 -0.53 8.28 -9.68
CA ASP A 99 0.91 8.34 -9.76
C ASP A 99 1.43 8.38 -8.33
N LEU A 100 2.23 7.39 -7.95
CA LEU A 100 2.99 7.41 -6.71
C LEU A 100 4.38 7.94 -7.03
N PRO A 101 4.61 9.27 -7.01
CA PRO A 101 5.95 9.79 -7.21
C PRO A 101 6.86 9.13 -6.18
N LEU A 102 8.03 8.68 -6.62
CA LEU A 102 9.09 8.26 -5.71
C LEU A 102 9.24 9.39 -4.70
N THR A 103 8.77 9.18 -3.47
CA THR A 103 8.94 10.14 -2.39
C THR A 103 10.44 10.22 -2.15
N LYS A 104 11.09 11.17 -2.81
CA LYS A 104 12.14 11.94 -2.16
C LYS A 104 11.43 12.50 -0.94
N ALA A 105 11.64 11.83 0.20
CA ALA A 105 11.52 12.51 1.48
C ALA A 105 12.09 13.91 1.26
N SER A 106 11.25 14.91 1.48
CA SER A 106 11.57 16.33 1.59
C SER A 106 13.07 16.57 1.79
N PHE A 107 13.79 16.74 0.68
CA PHE A 107 15.03 17.49 0.66
C PHE A 107 14.63 18.94 0.38
N GLU A 108 13.98 19.57 1.35
CA GLU A 108 14.26 20.98 1.65
C GLU A 108 15.40 20.86 2.69
N GLN A 109 16.69 21.06 2.39
CA GLN A 109 17.36 22.17 1.72
C GLN A 109 17.12 23.50 2.44
N LEU A 110 18.04 23.76 3.38
CA LEU A 110 18.64 25.04 3.82
C LEU A 110 17.74 26.28 3.96
#